data_AF-A0A4R6DEA0-F1
#
_entry.id   AF-A0A4R6DEA0-F1
#
_cell.length_a   1.000
_cell.length_b   1.000
_cell.length_c   1.000
_cell.angle_alpha   90.00
_cell.angle_beta   90.00
_cell.angle_gamma   90.00
#
_symmetry.space_group_name_H-M   'P 1'
#
loop_
_entity.id
_entity.type
_entity.pdbx_description
1 polymer ?
#
loop_
_entity_poly.entity_id
_entity_poly.type
_entity_poly.pdbx_seq_one_letter_code
_entity_poly.pdbx_strand_id
1 'polypeptide(L)'
;MGSMEAELAAQNEVAALTMRTLGEGWATCHDVFVEVANTQQLNGILSTFDGQSVQRPTPAIELYGAWSRLRGVMAGADRGAWLTGHLKVSSDGRYSMDFEWDERPVWPSSVGTGGAVQQGRDIERSALLADLLRYPRIPEMTPRWLEELQSLPAPEFRDAVWPSAMLKMQENSDWMVIAEGVKRLLREAILDDELDLLDDDEVADGLLQDVLNQVDAGRLRSIVSVIPSEGTTQDHVWSGIDPSVNAGQALIEYPQLSPQIAQFRDALEGLVGFERSVVRLPGVDGDRSPGVDRD
;
A
#
# COMPACT_ATOMS: atom_id res chain seq x y z
N MET A 1 -33.78 -10.60 -14.11
CA MET A 1 -32.73 -9.90 -14.88
C MET A 1 -31.57 -10.86 -15.00
N GLY A 2 -31.15 -11.19 -16.22
CA GLY A 2 -30.05 -12.15 -16.43
C GLY A 2 -28.70 -11.54 -16.02
N SER A 3 -27.73 -12.37 -15.61
CA SER A 3 -26.38 -11.92 -15.24
C SER A 3 -25.72 -11.08 -16.35
N MET A 4 -25.90 -11.46 -17.62
CA MET A 4 -25.40 -10.72 -18.79
C MET A 4 -26.04 -9.33 -18.96
N GLU A 5 -27.30 -9.16 -18.58
CA GLU A 5 -28.03 -7.88 -18.68
C GLU A 5 -27.54 -6.90 -17.60
N ALA A 6 -27.27 -7.41 -16.40
CA ALA A 6 -26.69 -6.63 -15.30
C ALA A 6 -25.25 -6.20 -15.61
N GLU A 7 -24.44 -7.09 -16.19
CA GLU A 7 -23.08 -6.78 -16.64
C GLU A 7 -23.09 -5.67 -17.69
N LEU A 8 -23.89 -5.82 -18.76
CA LEU A 8 -24.00 -4.81 -19.80
C LEU A 8 -24.49 -3.46 -19.25
N ALA A 9 -25.44 -3.47 -18.31
CA ALA A 9 -25.91 -2.25 -17.66
C ALA A 9 -24.79 -1.56 -16.87
N ALA A 10 -23.98 -2.31 -16.12
CA ALA A 10 -22.85 -1.78 -15.36
C ALA A 10 -21.72 -1.24 -16.28
N GLN A 11 -21.42 -1.91 -17.39
CA GLN A 11 -20.45 -1.42 -18.38
C GLN A 11 -20.93 -0.11 -19.02
N ASN A 12 -22.21 -0.03 -19.39
CA ASN A 12 -22.80 1.21 -19.92
C ASN A 12 -22.75 2.35 -18.91
N GLU A 13 -22.98 2.06 -17.62
CA GLU A 13 -22.90 3.05 -16.54
C GLU A 13 -21.50 3.66 -16.44
N VAL A 14 -20.47 2.82 -16.42
CA VAL A 14 -19.06 3.26 -16.37
C VAL A 14 -18.71 4.12 -17.59
N ALA A 15 -19.02 3.66 -18.80
CA ALA A 15 -18.73 4.42 -20.02
C ALA A 15 -19.46 5.78 -20.03
N ALA A 16 -20.74 5.81 -19.65
CA ALA A 16 -21.53 7.03 -19.58
C ALA A 16 -21.02 8.01 -18.52
N LEU A 17 -20.56 7.53 -17.36
CA LEU A 17 -19.94 8.36 -16.35
C LEU A 17 -18.60 8.94 -16.82
N THR A 18 -17.72 8.13 -17.41
CA THR A 18 -16.46 8.61 -17.98
C THR A 18 -16.72 9.74 -18.97
N MET A 19 -17.56 9.54 -19.98
CA MET A 19 -17.86 10.57 -20.99
C MET A 19 -18.39 11.89 -20.38
N ARG A 20 -19.26 11.81 -19.36
CA ARG A 20 -19.79 13.00 -18.69
C ARG A 20 -18.73 13.79 -17.93
N THR A 21 -17.71 13.12 -17.41
CA THR A 21 -16.65 13.76 -16.59
C THR A 21 -15.54 14.41 -17.40
N LEU A 22 -15.35 14.04 -18.68
CA LEU A 22 -14.21 14.49 -19.48
C LEU A 22 -14.38 15.88 -20.12
N GLY A 23 -15.59 16.44 -20.15
CA GLY A 23 -15.85 17.73 -20.78
C GLY A 23 -15.74 17.68 -22.31
N GLU A 24 -15.35 18.80 -22.93
CA GLU A 24 -15.21 18.95 -24.39
C GLU A 24 -13.74 18.89 -24.85
N GLY A 25 -13.50 18.75 -26.16
CA GLY A 25 -12.17 18.88 -26.77
C GLY A 25 -11.34 17.59 -26.87
N TRP A 26 -11.83 16.48 -26.33
CA TRP A 26 -11.20 15.17 -26.44
C TRP A 26 -11.77 14.33 -27.60
N ALA A 27 -10.93 13.51 -28.23
CA ALA A 27 -11.29 12.56 -29.27
C ALA A 27 -11.42 11.14 -28.72
N THR A 28 -10.44 10.71 -27.90
CA THR A 28 -10.44 9.40 -27.26
C THR A 28 -9.94 9.49 -25.83
N CYS A 29 -10.41 8.60 -24.97
CA CYS A 29 -9.91 8.40 -23.62
C CYS A 29 -9.58 6.92 -23.42
N HIS A 30 -8.44 6.66 -22.80
CA HIS A 30 -8.05 5.35 -22.29
C HIS A 30 -7.92 5.42 -20.78
N ASP A 31 -8.77 4.68 -20.08
CA ASP A 31 -8.79 4.52 -18.64
C ASP A 31 -8.25 3.15 -18.25
N VAL A 32 -7.46 3.12 -17.17
CA VAL A 32 -7.02 1.92 -16.46
C VAL A 32 -7.49 2.04 -15.02
N PHE A 33 -8.40 1.15 -14.65
CA PHE A 33 -8.93 0.99 -13.30
C PHE A 33 -8.29 -0.22 -12.65
N VAL A 34 -7.80 -0.07 -11.43
CA VAL A 34 -7.29 -1.16 -10.62
C VAL A 34 -8.01 -1.10 -9.28
N GLU A 35 -8.53 -2.25 -8.83
CA GLU A 35 -9.12 -2.39 -7.50
C GLU A 35 -8.69 -3.70 -6.88
N VAL A 36 -8.14 -3.59 -5.67
CA VAL A 36 -7.71 -4.72 -4.87
C VAL A 36 -8.17 -4.48 -3.43
N ALA A 37 -8.98 -5.40 -2.92
CA ALA A 37 -9.60 -5.34 -1.60
C ALA A 37 -10.48 -4.09 -1.40
N ASN A 38 -9.94 -3.06 -0.73
CA ASN A 38 -10.62 -1.80 -0.44
C ASN A 38 -9.90 -0.59 -1.05
N THR A 39 -8.79 -0.83 -1.76
CA THR A 39 -7.99 0.20 -2.40
C THR A 39 -8.29 0.17 -3.90
N GLN A 40 -8.43 1.36 -4.49
CA GLN A 40 -8.74 1.50 -5.90
C GLN A 40 -8.01 2.72 -6.46
N GLN A 41 -7.59 2.60 -7.71
CA GLN A 41 -6.96 3.69 -8.43
C GLN A 41 -7.43 3.69 -9.87
N LEU A 42 -7.66 4.88 -10.39
CA LEU A 42 -8.10 5.08 -11.75
C LEU A 42 -7.22 6.15 -12.37
N ASN A 43 -6.55 5.78 -13.46
CA ASN A 43 -5.72 6.70 -14.20
C ASN A 43 -5.97 6.54 -15.70
N GLY A 44 -5.62 7.54 -16.50
CA GLY A 44 -5.89 7.50 -17.92
C GLY A 44 -5.25 8.62 -18.70
N ILE A 45 -5.40 8.53 -20.01
CA ILE A 45 -4.90 9.51 -20.97
C ILE A 45 -6.02 9.89 -21.94
N LEU A 46 -6.06 11.18 -22.26
CA LEU A 46 -6.94 11.73 -23.28
C LEU A 46 -6.10 12.04 -24.51
N SER A 47 -6.63 11.73 -25.69
CA SER A 47 -6.14 12.30 -26.94
C SER A 47 -7.15 13.31 -27.44
N THR A 48 -6.70 14.50 -27.79
CA THR A 48 -7.52 15.61 -28.31
C THR A 48 -7.62 15.52 -29.83
N PHE A 49 -8.57 16.26 -30.42
CA PHE A 49 -8.78 16.26 -31.88
C PHE A 49 -7.61 16.82 -32.69
N ASP A 50 -6.75 17.63 -32.08
CA ASP A 50 -5.51 18.15 -32.67
C ASP A 50 -4.31 17.19 -32.51
N GLY A 51 -4.55 15.99 -31.96
CA GLY A 51 -3.54 14.94 -31.82
C GLY A 51 -2.64 15.06 -30.60
N GLN A 52 -2.89 16.03 -29.71
CA GLN A 52 -2.19 16.09 -28.42
C GLN A 52 -2.69 14.98 -27.50
N SER A 53 -1.83 14.58 -26.56
CA SER A 53 -2.20 13.66 -25.49
C SER A 53 -1.96 14.33 -24.14
N VAL A 54 -2.98 14.30 -23.29
CA VAL A 54 -2.96 14.93 -21.97
C VAL A 54 -3.41 13.94 -20.93
N GLN A 55 -2.84 14.05 -19.73
CA GLN A 55 -3.27 13.22 -18.62
C GLN A 55 -4.74 13.47 -18.34
N ARG A 56 -5.47 12.38 -18.06
CA ARG A 56 -6.86 12.49 -17.66
C ARG A 56 -6.98 13.28 -16.34
N PRO A 57 -7.93 14.23 -16.25
CA PRO A 57 -8.24 14.90 -14.99
C PRO A 57 -8.66 13.94 -13.89
N THR A 58 -8.50 14.34 -12.63
CA THR A 58 -8.90 13.53 -11.48
C THR A 58 -10.37 13.07 -11.60
N PRO A 59 -10.67 11.77 -11.50
CA PRO A 59 -12.02 11.25 -11.67
C PRO A 59 -12.97 11.66 -10.56
N ALA A 60 -14.25 11.79 -10.88
CA ALA A 60 -15.31 11.93 -9.88
C ALA A 60 -15.52 10.64 -9.07
N ILE A 61 -15.89 10.76 -7.79
CA ILE A 61 -16.05 9.62 -6.87
C ILE A 61 -17.09 8.61 -7.35
N GLU A 62 -18.12 9.07 -8.07
CA GLU A 62 -19.19 8.25 -8.63
C GLU A 62 -18.66 7.25 -9.67
N LEU A 63 -17.62 7.63 -10.40
CA LEU A 63 -17.01 6.75 -11.40
C LEU A 63 -16.26 5.60 -10.76
N TYR A 64 -15.54 5.83 -9.65
CA TYR A 64 -14.96 4.74 -8.86
C TYR A 64 -16.03 3.77 -8.38
N GLY A 65 -17.13 4.29 -7.82
CA GLY A 65 -18.24 3.45 -7.38
C GLY A 65 -18.88 2.64 -8.52
N ALA A 66 -18.94 3.17 -9.74
CA ALA A 66 -19.43 2.45 -10.91
C ALA A 66 -18.49 1.32 -11.33
N TRP A 67 -17.18 1.56 -11.33
CA TRP A 67 -16.19 0.52 -11.58
C TRP A 67 -16.23 -0.61 -10.54
N SER A 68 -16.32 -0.29 -9.24
CA SER A 68 -16.45 -1.31 -8.20
C SER A 68 -17.75 -2.12 -8.32
N ARG A 69 -18.86 -1.49 -8.73
CA ARG A 69 -20.11 -2.20 -9.03
C ARG A 69 -19.94 -3.17 -10.20
N LEU A 70 -19.33 -2.70 -11.30
CA LEU A 70 -19.03 -3.53 -12.46
C LEU A 70 -18.17 -4.74 -12.06
N ARG A 71 -17.13 -4.50 -11.27
CA ARG A 71 -16.26 -5.54 -10.72
C ARG A 71 -17.04 -6.59 -9.94
N GLY A 72 -17.91 -6.15 -9.02
CA GLY A 72 -18.73 -7.05 -8.22
C GLY A 72 -19.76 -7.84 -9.04
N VAL A 73 -20.36 -7.24 -10.07
CA VAL A 73 -21.32 -7.91 -10.96
C VAL A 73 -20.64 -8.97 -11.82
N MET A 74 -19.40 -8.72 -12.25
CA MET A 74 -18.62 -9.65 -13.07
C MET A 74 -17.87 -10.71 -12.25
N ALA A 75 -17.87 -10.61 -10.93
CA ALA A 75 -17.20 -11.58 -10.07
C ALA A 75 -17.87 -12.96 -10.19
N GLY A 76 -17.08 -13.96 -10.58
CA GLY A 76 -17.52 -15.35 -10.69
C GLY A 76 -17.21 -16.16 -9.44
N ALA A 77 -17.97 -17.22 -9.19
CA ALA A 77 -17.72 -18.14 -8.07
C ALA A 77 -16.38 -18.89 -8.21
N ASP A 78 -15.95 -19.17 -9.44
CA ASP A 78 -14.74 -19.95 -9.71
C ASP A 78 -13.50 -19.07 -9.94
N ARG A 79 -13.64 -17.99 -10.72
CA ARG A 79 -12.50 -17.11 -11.12
C ARG A 79 -12.37 -15.86 -10.25
N GLY A 80 -13.29 -15.63 -9.32
CA GLY A 80 -13.34 -14.39 -8.54
C GLY A 80 -13.59 -13.15 -9.43
N ALA A 81 -13.12 -12.00 -8.97
CA ALA A 81 -13.18 -10.74 -9.70
C ALA A 81 -11.90 -10.49 -10.51
N TRP A 82 -12.02 -9.72 -11.59
CA TRP A 82 -10.87 -9.17 -12.31
C TRP A 82 -10.10 -8.18 -11.41
N LEU A 83 -8.82 -7.95 -11.71
CA LEU A 83 -7.92 -7.08 -10.94
C LEU A 83 -7.73 -5.72 -11.62
N THR A 84 -7.64 -5.73 -12.96
CA THR A 84 -7.51 -4.52 -13.78
C THR A 84 -8.62 -4.45 -14.81
N GLY A 85 -9.24 -3.28 -14.97
CA GLY A 85 -10.20 -2.97 -16.01
C GLY A 85 -9.66 -1.88 -16.92
N HIS A 86 -9.75 -2.09 -18.23
CA HIS A 86 -9.40 -1.11 -19.25
C HIS A 86 -10.67 -0.60 -19.91
N LEU A 87 -10.77 0.70 -20.09
CA LEU A 87 -11.83 1.32 -20.88
C LEU A 87 -11.20 2.17 -21.97
N LYS A 88 -11.61 1.94 -23.21
CA LYS A 88 -11.40 2.86 -24.31
C LYS A 88 -12.74 3.47 -24.69
N VAL A 89 -12.84 4.80 -24.69
CA VAL A 89 -14.03 5.50 -25.14
C VAL A 89 -13.67 6.58 -26.16
N SER A 90 -14.53 6.75 -27.16
CA SER A 90 -14.45 7.78 -28.19
C SER A 90 -15.52 8.83 -27.96
N SER A 91 -15.26 10.07 -28.38
CA SER A 91 -16.20 11.20 -28.20
C SER A 91 -17.51 11.06 -28.98
N ASP A 92 -17.58 10.10 -29.91
CA ASP A 92 -18.80 9.69 -30.60
C ASP A 92 -19.66 8.67 -29.82
N GLY A 93 -19.25 8.31 -28.60
CA GLY A 93 -19.98 7.40 -27.71
C GLY A 93 -19.63 5.92 -27.88
N ARG A 94 -18.76 5.55 -28.84
CA ARG A 94 -18.27 4.17 -28.94
C ARG A 94 -17.30 3.88 -27.81
N TYR A 95 -17.42 2.69 -27.22
CA TYR A 95 -16.48 2.24 -26.20
C TYR A 95 -16.18 0.74 -26.32
N SER A 96 -15.06 0.33 -25.74
CA SER A 96 -14.70 -1.06 -25.48
C SER A 96 -14.13 -1.18 -24.07
N MET A 97 -14.34 -2.34 -23.45
CA MET A 97 -13.75 -2.68 -22.16
C MET A 97 -13.04 -4.02 -22.24
N ASP A 98 -11.89 -4.11 -21.60
CA ASP A 98 -11.11 -5.33 -21.45
C ASP A 98 -10.80 -5.50 -19.95
N PHE A 99 -10.75 -6.73 -19.47
CA PHE A 99 -10.56 -7.02 -18.06
C PHE A 99 -9.48 -8.08 -17.89
N GLU A 100 -8.60 -7.86 -16.91
CA GLU A 100 -7.47 -8.73 -16.65
C GLU A 100 -7.63 -9.40 -15.28
N TRP A 101 -7.53 -10.73 -15.27
CA TRP A 101 -7.68 -11.55 -14.06
C TRP A 101 -6.36 -12.12 -13.58
N ASP A 102 -5.41 -12.33 -14.50
CA ASP A 102 -4.31 -13.26 -14.36
C ASP A 102 -2.95 -12.56 -14.40
N GLU A 103 -2.83 -11.38 -15.02
CA GLU A 103 -1.63 -10.55 -14.88
C GLU A 103 -1.55 -9.91 -13.48
N ARG A 104 -0.33 -9.83 -12.93
CA ARG A 104 -0.10 -9.17 -11.65
C ARG A 104 -0.39 -7.67 -11.81
N PRO A 105 -1.36 -7.11 -11.08
CA PRO A 105 -1.72 -5.71 -11.20
C PRO A 105 -0.67 -4.80 -10.55
N VAL A 106 -0.63 -3.54 -11.01
CA VAL A 106 0.16 -2.45 -10.43
C VAL A 106 -0.74 -1.23 -10.26
N TRP A 107 -0.49 -0.41 -9.25
CA TRP A 107 -1.16 0.88 -9.09
C TRP A 107 -0.73 1.84 -10.21
N PRO A 108 -1.64 2.31 -11.09
CA PRO A 108 -1.26 3.01 -12.30
C PRO A 108 -0.86 4.48 -12.03
N SER A 109 0.43 4.78 -12.14
CA SER A 109 0.97 6.15 -12.00
C SER A 109 0.91 6.95 -13.30
N SER A 110 1.08 6.28 -14.45
CA SER A 110 0.88 6.88 -15.77
C SER A 110 0.39 5.87 -16.80
N VAL A 111 -0.40 6.33 -17.77
CA VAL A 111 -1.01 5.51 -18.83
C VAL A 111 -0.58 6.07 -20.18
N GLY A 112 -0.06 5.19 -21.05
CA GLY A 112 0.35 5.55 -22.40
C GLY A 112 -0.83 5.68 -23.35
N THR A 113 -0.62 6.29 -24.51
CA THR A 113 -1.66 6.51 -25.56
C THR A 113 -2.29 5.21 -26.08
N GLY A 114 -1.66 4.05 -25.86
CA GLY A 114 -2.22 2.73 -26.15
C GLY A 114 -3.17 2.18 -25.08
N GLY A 115 -3.32 2.84 -23.94
CA GLY A 115 -4.13 2.37 -22.80
C GLY A 115 -3.42 1.37 -21.87
N ALA A 116 -2.11 1.17 -22.05
CA ALA A 116 -1.28 0.39 -21.15
C ALA A 116 -0.66 1.27 -20.05
N VAL A 117 -0.46 0.71 -18.86
CA VAL A 117 0.28 1.34 -17.78
C VAL A 117 1.75 1.48 -18.20
N GLN A 118 2.30 2.70 -18.17
CA GLN A 118 3.72 2.96 -18.49
C GLN A 118 4.58 3.01 -17.23
N GLN A 119 4.01 3.51 -16.14
CA GLN A 119 4.63 3.52 -14.82
C GLN A 119 3.56 3.15 -13.79
N GLY A 120 3.94 2.30 -12.85
CA GLY A 120 3.08 1.92 -11.74
C GLY A 120 3.91 1.51 -10.54
N ARG A 121 3.24 1.42 -9.40
CA ARG A 121 3.78 0.91 -8.14
C ARG A 121 3.22 -0.48 -7.89
N ASP A 122 4.02 -1.38 -7.34
CA ASP A 122 3.54 -2.71 -6.97
C ASP A 122 2.37 -2.61 -5.97
N ILE A 123 1.44 -3.57 -6.07
CA ILE A 123 0.34 -3.67 -5.13
C ILE A 123 0.79 -4.49 -3.93
N GLU A 124 0.38 -4.00 -2.77
CA GLU A 124 0.60 -4.56 -1.47
C GLU A 124 0.14 -6.02 -1.41
N ARG A 125 1.00 -6.91 -0.89
CA ARG A 125 0.68 -8.33 -0.66
C ARG A 125 -0.55 -8.46 0.23
N SER A 126 -0.66 -7.63 1.26
CA SER A 126 -1.79 -7.62 2.19
C SER A 126 -3.11 -7.36 1.46
N ALA A 127 -3.12 -6.37 0.56
CA ALA A 127 -4.27 -6.02 -0.27
C ALA A 127 -4.64 -7.17 -1.21
N LEU A 128 -3.65 -7.77 -1.90
CA LEU A 128 -3.88 -8.90 -2.80
C LEU A 128 -4.50 -10.11 -2.09
N LEU A 129 -4.01 -10.43 -0.89
CA LEU A 129 -4.57 -11.51 -0.07
C LEU A 129 -5.97 -11.17 0.45
N ALA A 130 -6.21 -9.93 0.88
CA ALA A 130 -7.53 -9.48 1.31
C ALA A 130 -8.55 -9.50 0.15
N ASP A 131 -8.12 -9.17 -1.07
CA ASP A 131 -8.96 -9.26 -2.26
C ASP A 131 -9.35 -10.70 -2.56
N LEU A 132 -8.40 -11.63 -2.46
CA LEU A 132 -8.67 -13.05 -2.68
C LEU A 132 -9.61 -13.65 -1.62
N LEU A 133 -9.57 -13.15 -0.39
CA LEU A 133 -10.57 -13.52 0.64
C LEU A 133 -11.97 -13.02 0.28
N ARG A 134 -12.07 -11.83 -0.34
CA ARG A 134 -13.33 -11.23 -0.75
C ARG A 134 -13.89 -11.85 -2.03
N TYR A 135 -13.03 -12.15 -3.00
CA TYR A 135 -13.34 -12.74 -4.28
C TYR A 135 -12.53 -14.02 -4.47
N PRO A 136 -12.93 -15.12 -3.81
CA PRO A 136 -12.18 -16.37 -3.84
C PRO A 136 -12.09 -16.95 -5.24
N ARG A 137 -11.00 -17.67 -5.48
CA ARG A 137 -10.72 -18.37 -6.74
C ARG A 137 -10.51 -19.85 -6.46
N ILE A 138 -10.94 -20.71 -7.38
CA ILE A 138 -10.54 -22.12 -7.38
C ILE A 138 -9.07 -22.23 -7.80
N PRO A 139 -8.35 -23.29 -7.38
CA PRO A 139 -6.95 -23.48 -7.73
C PRO A 139 -6.67 -23.37 -9.23
N GLU A 140 -7.53 -23.94 -10.07
CA GLU A 140 -7.37 -23.94 -11.54
C GLU A 140 -7.47 -22.54 -12.18
N MET A 141 -8.05 -21.58 -11.47
CA MET A 141 -8.24 -20.18 -11.89
C MET A 141 -7.33 -19.21 -11.13
N THR A 142 -6.43 -19.74 -10.31
CA THR A 142 -5.49 -18.93 -9.53
C THR A 142 -4.19 -18.79 -10.33
N PRO A 143 -3.78 -17.57 -10.73
CA PRO A 143 -2.54 -17.40 -11.47
C PRO A 143 -1.34 -17.73 -10.58
N ARG A 144 -0.28 -18.27 -11.20
CA ARG A 144 0.90 -18.78 -10.48
C ARG A 144 1.52 -17.79 -9.50
N TRP A 145 1.61 -16.50 -9.87
CA TRP A 145 2.18 -15.48 -8.98
C TRP A 145 1.34 -15.29 -7.71
N LEU A 146 0.03 -15.50 -7.78
CA LEU A 146 -0.87 -15.37 -6.64
C LEU A 146 -0.79 -16.63 -5.75
N GLU A 147 -0.65 -17.81 -6.35
CA GLU A 147 -0.36 -19.05 -5.60
C GLU A 147 0.96 -18.95 -4.84
N GLU A 148 2.02 -18.47 -5.51
CA GLU A 148 3.32 -18.23 -4.91
C GLU A 148 3.18 -17.26 -3.72
N LEU A 149 2.46 -16.15 -3.90
CA LEU A 149 2.20 -15.15 -2.88
C LEU A 149 1.40 -15.69 -1.67
N GLN A 150 0.47 -16.63 -1.87
CA GLN A 150 -0.23 -17.33 -0.79
C GLN A 150 0.67 -18.32 -0.05
N SER A 151 1.61 -18.96 -0.76
CA SER A 151 2.52 -19.96 -0.19
C SER A 151 3.67 -19.36 0.62
N LEU A 152 3.99 -18.08 0.39
CA LEU A 152 5.01 -17.37 1.17
C LEU A 152 4.61 -17.35 2.65
N PRO A 153 5.50 -17.70 3.58
CA PRO A 153 5.21 -17.58 5.00
C PRO A 153 4.87 -16.12 5.33
N ALA A 154 3.93 -15.91 6.24
CA ALA A 154 3.77 -14.59 6.84
C ALA A 154 5.04 -14.27 7.65
N PRO A 155 5.53 -13.02 7.65
CA PRO A 155 6.65 -12.65 8.51
C PRO A 155 6.30 -12.96 9.97
N GLU A 156 7.14 -13.78 10.61
CA GLU A 156 7.01 -14.14 12.02
C GLU A 156 7.88 -13.20 12.86
N PHE A 157 7.24 -12.23 13.51
CA PHE A 157 7.91 -11.40 14.51
C PHE A 157 8.19 -12.24 15.77
N ARG A 158 9.46 -12.50 16.05
CA ARG A 158 9.90 -13.17 17.28
C ARG A 158 10.20 -12.14 18.35
N ASP A 159 9.75 -12.35 19.58
CA ASP A 159 10.02 -11.46 20.72
C ASP A 159 11.53 -11.31 21.07
N ALA A 160 12.41 -12.06 20.40
CA ALA A 160 13.86 -11.96 20.54
C ALA A 160 14.53 -11.03 19.50
N VAL A 161 13.75 -10.41 18.59
CA VAL A 161 14.26 -9.57 17.48
C VAL A 161 14.26 -8.07 17.84
N TRP A 162 13.68 -7.70 18.98
CA TRP A 162 13.66 -6.31 19.43
C TRP A 162 15.08 -5.76 19.66
N PRO A 163 15.39 -4.56 19.14
CA PRO A 163 16.62 -3.86 19.46
C PRO A 163 16.77 -3.70 20.97
N SER A 164 18.01 -3.67 21.46
CA SER A 164 18.32 -3.59 22.89
C SER A 164 17.63 -2.42 23.61
N ALA A 165 17.38 -1.31 22.89
CA ALA A 165 16.63 -0.16 23.39
C ALA A 165 15.15 -0.50 23.70
N MET A 166 14.51 -1.35 22.90
CA MET A 166 13.12 -1.81 23.11
C MET A 166 13.01 -3.01 24.06
N LEU A 167 14.06 -3.81 24.21
CA LEU A 167 14.05 -4.94 25.17
C LEU A 167 13.79 -4.47 26.61
N LYS A 168 14.31 -3.29 27.01
CA LYS A 168 14.03 -2.72 28.34
C LYS A 168 12.56 -2.34 28.53
N MET A 169 11.84 -2.06 27.45
CA MET A 169 10.40 -1.78 27.50
C MET A 169 9.60 -3.03 27.87
N GLN A 170 10.12 -4.24 27.63
CA GLN A 170 9.48 -5.50 28.04
C GLN A 170 9.29 -5.62 29.56
N GLU A 171 10.06 -4.86 30.35
CA GLU A 171 9.92 -4.80 31.81
C GLU A 171 8.67 -4.01 32.24
N ASN A 172 8.04 -3.27 31.31
CA ASN A 172 6.82 -2.52 31.54
C ASN A 172 5.56 -3.33 31.20
N SER A 173 4.56 -3.36 32.09
CA SER A 173 3.31 -4.11 31.89
C SER A 173 2.44 -3.63 30.72
N ASP A 174 2.60 -2.39 30.27
CA ASP A 174 1.85 -1.82 29.13
C ASP A 174 2.51 -2.16 27.77
N TRP A 175 3.71 -2.76 27.78
CA TRP A 175 4.50 -3.09 26.58
C TRP A 175 3.75 -3.97 25.57
N MET A 176 2.98 -4.94 26.04
CA MET A 176 2.31 -5.92 25.16
C MET A 176 1.41 -5.25 24.12
N VAL A 177 0.71 -4.17 24.48
CA VAL A 177 -0.19 -3.48 23.55
C VAL A 177 0.60 -2.74 22.48
N ILE A 178 1.72 -2.10 22.86
CA ILE A 178 2.60 -1.41 21.90
C ILE A 178 3.34 -2.40 21.02
N ALA A 179 3.90 -3.46 21.60
CA ALA A 179 4.61 -4.50 20.87
C ALA A 179 3.72 -5.11 19.78
N GLU A 180 2.47 -5.44 20.09
CA GLU A 180 1.53 -5.95 19.09
C GLU A 180 1.12 -4.87 18.08
N GLY A 181 1.00 -3.61 18.49
CA GLY A 181 0.78 -2.48 17.57
C GLY A 181 1.91 -2.29 16.56
N VAL A 182 3.16 -2.23 17.04
CA VAL A 182 4.37 -2.10 16.22
C VAL A 182 4.55 -3.32 15.31
N LYS A 183 4.39 -4.54 15.83
CA LYS A 183 4.43 -5.77 15.01
C LYS A 183 3.37 -5.76 13.92
N ARG A 184 2.16 -5.26 14.21
CA ARG A 184 1.09 -5.13 13.22
C ARG A 184 1.45 -4.13 12.13
N LEU A 185 1.89 -2.94 12.52
CA LEU A 185 2.26 -1.88 11.57
C LEU A 185 3.48 -2.26 10.73
N LEU A 186 4.51 -2.87 11.32
CA LEU A 186 5.65 -3.39 10.57
C LEU A 186 5.24 -4.53 9.64
N ARG A 187 4.34 -5.41 10.06
CA ARG A 187 3.79 -6.46 9.19
C ARG A 187 3.04 -5.84 8.02
N GLU A 188 2.24 -4.81 8.24
CA GLU A 188 1.56 -4.05 7.19
C GLU A 188 2.62 -3.45 6.24
N ALA A 189 3.59 -2.68 6.73
CA ALA A 189 4.66 -2.10 5.92
C ALA A 189 5.49 -3.13 5.13
N ILE A 190 5.83 -4.29 5.73
CA ILE A 190 6.54 -5.40 5.05
C ILE A 190 5.67 -6.00 3.94
N LEU A 191 4.38 -6.24 4.23
CA LEU A 191 3.47 -6.80 3.24
C LEU A 191 3.17 -5.80 2.13
N ASP A 192 3.27 -4.51 2.41
CA ASP A 192 2.90 -3.45 1.49
C ASP A 192 4.04 -3.01 0.56
N ASP A 193 5.22 -3.65 0.66
CA ASP A 193 6.46 -3.30 -0.06
C ASP A 193 6.89 -1.83 0.14
N GLU A 194 6.24 -1.10 1.06
CA GLU A 194 6.60 0.28 1.43
C GLU A 194 7.97 0.34 2.11
N LEU A 195 8.40 -0.78 2.70
CA LEU A 195 9.76 -0.91 3.19
C LEU A 195 10.81 -0.78 2.08
N ASP A 196 10.56 -1.15 0.84
CA ASP A 196 11.61 -1.04 -0.19
C ASP A 196 11.64 0.35 -0.85
N LEU A 197 10.58 1.15 -0.67
CA LEU A 197 10.40 2.45 -1.33
C LEU A 197 10.75 3.66 -0.46
N LEU A 198 10.78 3.49 0.87
CA LEU A 198 11.02 4.57 1.82
C LEU A 198 12.35 4.38 2.55
N ASP A 199 13.00 5.47 2.94
CA ASP A 199 14.17 5.39 3.82
C ASP A 199 13.75 4.85 5.20
N ASP A 200 14.65 4.14 5.91
CA ASP A 200 14.36 3.54 7.23
C ASP A 200 13.80 4.60 8.22
N ASP A 201 14.31 5.83 8.11
CA ASP A 201 13.88 7.01 8.87
C ASP A 201 12.39 7.34 8.64
N GLU A 202 11.92 7.35 7.40
CA GLU A 202 10.55 7.77 7.06
C GLU A 202 9.53 6.74 7.54
N VAL A 203 9.87 5.45 7.41
CA VAL A 203 9.05 4.37 7.96
C VAL A 203 9.04 4.41 9.49
N ALA A 204 10.20 4.58 10.12
CA ALA A 204 10.29 4.69 11.57
C ALA A 204 9.45 5.86 12.11
N ASP A 205 9.45 6.98 11.41
CA ASP A 205 8.65 8.16 11.76
C ASP A 205 7.14 7.92 11.61
N GLY A 206 6.71 7.28 10.51
CA GLY A 206 5.32 6.88 10.32
C GLY A 206 4.84 5.89 11.39
N LEU A 207 5.64 4.87 11.68
CA LEU A 207 5.36 3.89 12.74
C LEU A 207 5.28 4.54 14.12
N LEU A 208 6.21 5.44 14.41
CA LEU A 208 6.21 6.20 15.66
C LEU A 208 4.92 7.03 15.75
N GLN A 209 4.57 7.74 14.69
CA GLN A 209 3.34 8.55 14.64
C GLN A 209 2.09 7.69 14.88
N ASP A 210 1.99 6.52 14.25
CA ASP A 210 0.85 5.62 14.42
C ASP A 210 0.77 5.00 15.82
N VAL A 211 1.90 4.63 16.41
CA VAL A 211 1.97 4.19 17.81
C VAL A 211 1.50 5.32 18.73
N LEU A 212 1.98 6.55 18.51
CA LEU A 212 1.59 7.73 19.28
C LEU A 212 0.11 8.07 19.11
N ASN A 213 -0.50 7.76 17.96
CA ASN A 213 -1.92 7.97 17.71
C ASN A 213 -2.81 6.91 18.38
N GLN A 214 -2.29 5.70 18.58
CA GLN A 214 -3.05 4.57 19.12
C GLN A 214 -2.92 4.42 20.65
N VAL A 215 -1.89 5.01 21.26
CA VAL A 215 -1.59 4.87 22.68
C VAL A 215 -1.90 6.16 23.43
N ASP A 216 -2.65 6.07 24.54
CA ASP A 216 -2.89 7.20 25.43
C ASP A 216 -1.58 7.73 26.06
N ALA A 217 -1.48 9.04 26.26
CA ALA A 217 -0.29 9.72 26.75
C ALA A 217 0.22 9.19 28.11
N GLY A 218 -0.69 8.69 28.97
CA GLY A 218 -0.32 8.08 30.24
C GLY A 218 0.43 6.75 30.09
N ARG A 219 0.02 5.92 29.13
CA ARG A 219 0.68 4.63 28.82
C ARG A 219 2.02 4.83 28.13
N LEU A 220 2.08 5.76 27.18
CA LEU A 220 3.34 6.13 26.53
C LEU A 220 4.38 6.57 27.57
N ARG A 221 3.99 7.42 28.53
CA ARG A 221 4.89 7.87 29.60
C ARG A 221 5.39 6.72 30.46
N SER A 222 4.50 5.81 30.87
CA SER A 222 4.85 4.61 31.65
C SER A 222 6.00 3.87 30.97
N ILE A 223 5.90 3.64 29.66
CA ILE A 223 6.83 2.79 28.92
C ILE A 223 8.10 3.55 28.51
N VAL A 224 8.00 4.78 28.03
CA VAL A 224 9.17 5.60 27.67
C VAL A 224 10.05 5.88 28.89
N SER A 225 9.47 5.94 30.09
CA SER A 225 10.22 6.15 31.34
C SER A 225 11.18 5.02 31.71
N VAL A 226 11.01 3.80 31.17
CA VAL A 226 11.93 2.68 31.43
C VAL A 226 13.10 2.64 30.44
N ILE A 227 13.09 3.48 29.41
CA ILE A 227 14.20 3.65 28.48
C ILE A 227 15.18 4.67 29.08
N PRO A 228 16.45 4.30 29.36
CA PRO A 228 17.42 5.23 29.91
C PRO A 228 17.83 6.25 28.84
N SER A 229 17.74 7.54 29.15
CA SER A 229 18.23 8.62 28.29
C SER A 229 19.77 8.56 28.19
N GLU A 230 20.28 7.80 27.22
CA GLU A 230 21.71 7.72 26.95
C GLU A 230 22.10 8.75 25.88
N GLY A 231 22.72 9.85 26.31
CA GLY A 231 23.66 10.61 25.49
C GLY A 231 23.17 11.21 24.16
N THR A 232 21.87 11.29 23.89
CA THR A 232 21.35 12.04 22.74
C THR A 232 21.42 13.55 23.05
N THR A 233 22.57 14.16 22.75
CA THR A 233 22.83 15.60 22.91
C THR A 233 22.38 16.43 21.70
N GLN A 234 21.72 15.83 20.71
CA GLN A 234 21.23 16.55 19.54
C GLN A 234 19.81 17.07 19.80
N ASP A 235 19.65 18.39 19.67
CA ASP A 235 18.36 19.01 19.38
C ASP A 235 17.90 18.46 18.02
N HIS A 236 17.16 17.35 18.03
CA HIS A 236 16.48 16.89 16.83
C HIS A 236 15.34 17.86 16.55
N VAL A 237 15.50 18.62 15.48
CA VAL A 237 14.39 19.34 14.87
C VAL A 237 13.49 18.26 14.28
N TRP A 238 12.32 18.06 14.89
CA TRP A 238 11.22 17.21 14.40
C TRP A 238 10.64 17.82 13.11
N SER A 239 11.46 17.98 12.07
CA SER A 239 11.01 18.53 10.80
C SER A 239 10.36 17.41 9.98
N GLY A 240 9.03 17.42 9.88
CA GLY A 240 8.28 16.52 8.99
C GLY A 240 7.23 15.67 9.69
N ILE A 241 7.30 15.52 11.02
CA ILE A 241 6.27 14.84 11.80
C ILE A 241 5.26 15.91 12.24
N ASP A 242 4.03 15.83 11.74
CA ASP A 242 2.88 16.55 12.29
C ASP A 242 2.23 15.60 13.31
N PRO A 243 2.69 15.57 14.58
CA PRO A 243 2.12 14.66 15.56
C PRO A 243 0.64 14.99 15.69
N SER A 244 -0.21 13.97 15.91
CA SER A 244 -1.61 14.25 16.22
C SER A 244 -1.71 15.22 17.41
N VAL A 245 -2.83 15.93 17.50
CA VAL A 245 -3.09 16.90 18.57
C VAL A 245 -2.74 16.33 19.95
N ASN A 246 -2.92 15.03 20.19
CA ASN A 246 -2.60 14.36 21.45
C ASN A 246 -1.10 14.09 21.65
N ALA A 247 -0.39 13.64 20.62
CA ALA A 247 1.05 13.36 20.69
C ALA A 247 1.88 14.64 20.73
N GLY A 248 1.47 15.66 19.96
CA GLY A 248 2.07 16.99 19.99
C GLY A 248 1.86 17.66 21.34
N GLN A 249 0.66 17.53 21.92
CA GLN A 249 0.37 18.03 23.26
C GLN A 249 1.23 17.31 24.34
N ALA A 250 1.44 16.00 24.25
CA ALA A 250 2.31 15.27 25.17
C ALA A 250 3.78 15.69 25.08
N LEU A 251 4.31 15.93 23.88
CA LEU A 251 5.67 16.43 23.67
C LEU A 251 5.85 17.87 24.18
N ILE A 252 4.82 18.72 24.03
CA ILE A 252 4.79 20.08 24.57
C ILE A 252 4.70 20.07 26.10
N GLU A 253 3.88 19.19 26.67
CA GLU A 253 3.65 19.10 28.12
C GLU A 253 4.83 18.45 28.88
N TYR A 254 5.62 17.59 28.22
CA TYR A 254 6.70 16.82 28.85
C TYR A 254 8.00 16.83 28.02
N PRO A 255 8.67 17.99 27.88
CA PRO A 255 9.88 18.13 27.06
C PRO A 255 11.03 17.22 27.51
N GLN A 256 11.03 16.79 28.77
CA GLN A 256 12.01 15.84 29.32
C GLN A 256 11.93 14.42 28.73
N LEU A 257 10.86 14.08 27.98
CA LEU A 257 10.71 12.79 27.32
C LEU A 257 11.36 12.74 25.93
N SER A 258 11.78 13.89 25.39
CA SER A 258 12.35 14.00 24.04
C SER A 258 13.53 13.02 23.79
N PRO A 259 14.51 12.88 24.70
CA PRO A 259 15.64 11.96 24.49
C PRO A 259 15.21 10.49 24.37
N GLN A 260 14.23 10.06 25.16
CA GLN A 260 13.75 8.68 25.17
C GLN A 260 12.83 8.38 23.99
N ILE A 261 12.07 9.38 23.50
CA ILE A 261 11.26 9.23 22.29
C ILE A 261 12.16 9.17 21.05
N ALA A 262 13.23 9.97 21.00
CA ALA A 262 14.25 9.84 19.96
C ALA A 262 14.90 8.44 19.99
N GLN A 263 15.27 7.94 21.17
CA GLN A 263 15.81 6.58 21.28
C GLN A 263 14.80 5.49 20.89
N PHE A 264 13.50 5.72 21.09
CA PHE A 264 12.45 4.82 20.63
C PHE A 264 12.30 4.87 19.10
N ARG A 265 12.41 6.05 18.47
CA ARG A 265 12.49 6.24 17.01
C ARG A 265 13.68 5.51 16.41
N ASP A 266 14.88 5.75 16.93
CA ASP A 266 16.12 5.11 16.43
C ASP A 266 16.05 3.58 16.58
N ALA A 267 15.35 3.09 17.61
CA ALA A 267 15.10 1.67 17.76
C ALA A 267 14.07 1.14 16.75
N LEU A 268 13.05 1.91 16.38
CA LEU A 268 12.14 1.54 15.29
C LEU A 268 12.90 1.48 13.96
N GLU A 269 13.74 2.48 13.68
CA GLU A 269 14.62 2.52 12.50
C GLU A 269 15.52 1.27 12.45
N GLY A 270 16.21 0.94 13.54
CA GLY A 270 17.05 -0.25 13.62
C GLY A 270 16.27 -1.57 13.46
N LEU A 271 15.03 -1.63 13.94
CA LEU A 271 14.15 -2.79 13.75
C LEU A 271 13.68 -2.90 12.30
N VAL A 272 13.32 -1.79 11.66
CA VAL A 272 12.96 -1.73 10.23
C VAL A 272 14.15 -2.20 9.38
N GLY A 273 15.34 -1.65 9.60
CA GLY A 273 16.55 -2.05 8.87
C GLY A 273 16.93 -3.52 9.10
N PHE A 274 16.75 -4.04 10.34
CA PHE A 274 16.94 -5.47 10.62
C PHE A 274 15.94 -6.34 9.86
N GLU A 275 14.66 -6.03 9.92
CA GLU A 275 13.62 -6.79 9.23
C GLU A 275 13.84 -6.77 7.72
N ARG A 276 14.22 -5.64 7.11
CA ARG A 276 14.67 -5.59 5.70
C ARG A 276 15.83 -6.54 5.40
N SER A 277 16.77 -6.69 6.35
CA SER A 277 17.95 -7.56 6.17
C SER A 277 17.66 -9.06 6.33
N VAL A 278 16.63 -9.42 7.10
CA VAL A 278 16.29 -10.82 7.42
C VAL A 278 15.10 -11.32 6.60
N VAL A 279 14.16 -10.44 6.26
CA VAL A 279 13.11 -10.69 5.27
C VAL A 279 13.74 -10.62 3.88
N ARG A 280 14.33 -11.75 3.44
CA ARG A 280 14.70 -11.89 2.04
C ARG A 280 13.44 -12.16 1.21
N LEU A 281 13.07 -11.22 0.34
CA LEU A 281 12.19 -11.52 -0.77
C LEU A 281 12.86 -12.59 -1.66
N PRO A 282 12.23 -13.74 -1.90
CA PRO A 282 12.83 -14.78 -2.74
C PRO A 282 12.85 -14.31 -4.20
N GLY A 283 14.03 -13.97 -4.73
CA GLY A 283 14.22 -13.72 -6.17
C GLY A 283 15.36 -12.78 -6.57
N VAL A 284 15.92 -11.96 -5.67
CA VAL A 284 16.90 -10.92 -6.06
C VAL A 284 18.36 -11.34 -5.85
N ASP A 285 18.64 -12.26 -4.92
CA ASP A 285 20.02 -12.77 -4.70
C ASP A 285 20.34 -13.98 -5.59
N GLY A 286 20.17 -13.80 -6.88
CA GLY A 286 20.77 -14.65 -7.91
C GLY A 286 22.04 -13.99 -8.43
N ASP A 287 23.18 -14.51 -8.00
CA ASP A 287 24.49 -14.38 -8.66
C ASP A 287 25.38 -13.17 -8.28
N ARG A 288 25.94 -13.23 -7.07
CA ARG A 288 27.33 -12.79 -6.83
C ARG A 288 28.06 -13.83 -5.99
N SER A 289 28.47 -14.92 -6.65
CA SER A 289 29.53 -15.76 -6.08
C SER A 289 30.80 -14.92 -5.94
N PRO A 290 31.49 -14.94 -4.80
CA PRO A 290 32.76 -14.25 -4.65
C PRO A 290 33.81 -15.01 -5.47
N GLY A 291 34.45 -14.29 -6.40
CA GLY A 291 35.61 -14.79 -7.12
C GLY A 291 36.67 -15.24 -6.12
N VAL A 292 36.89 -16.54 -6.07
CA VAL A 292 38.02 -17.14 -5.36
C VAL A 292 39.25 -16.84 -6.20
N ASP A 293 40.06 -15.91 -5.70
CA ASP A 293 41.48 -15.84 -6.05
C ASP A 293 42.12 -17.19 -5.72
N ARG A 294 42.64 -17.87 -6.74
CA ARG A 294 43.75 -18.83 -6.62
C ARG A 294 44.66 -18.74 -7.84
N ASP A 295 45.85 -18.24 -7.54
CA ASP A 295 47.18 -18.38 -8.17
C ASP A 295 47.41 -17.93 -9.62
#